data_AF-A0A1X0EE21-F1
#
_entry.id   AF-A0A1X0EE21-F1
#
_cell.length_a   1.000
_cell.length_b   1.000
_cell.length_c   1.000
_cell.angle_alpha   90.00
_cell.angle_beta   90.00
_cell.angle_gamma   90.00
#
_symmetry.space_group_name_H-M   'P 1'
#
loop_
_entity.id
_entity.type
_entity.pdbx_description
1 polymer ?
#
loop_
_entity_poly.entity_id
_entity_poly.type
_entity_poly.pdbx_seq_one_letter_code
_entity_poly.pdbx_strand_id
1 'polypeptide(L)'
;MGGSVVSLPGLPTTTDSARVITQMVRRASSAGFEMWWRRVESVGCCAHPIQLVGAGSIGRRQVVWTRCNNRRASVCPSCSDLYARDTWQLVHAGAAGGHHNMPAEVAARPQVFATLTAPSYGTVHHATGARCRPTSTSPGSRCIHGNPVRCNLTHSVGDPIVGQPLCGQCYDYVGHVLFTWHLPELWRRFTIALRRAVAAQLRARGMDRGSVRVSFVKVVELQARAIPHIHALIRLDPPSAPTTQSDQNHYGPAATCGGGEPRSGAGPRGWVSPITAGELATLIQSAARQIRVDVLALDGDVRELRFGTQIDAQPLSGEAMAEPVGAAPTARLSPRRVAAYLAKYVTKSLQDFGITARRLSTEAIATLDVSEHVRSILTTIAELAERVEPMAGIGRWLHTLGYRGHITTKSRHYSTTMGALRAARATWTSKKNAKPIEHQVHTWPIGRDVPTTEAQASLDADEVLWKFNHAGHTSAGERTLVYSAALQRIHTRRIGLVEARRQVRDQHGDPPGGHDG
;
A
#
# COMPACT_ATOMS: atom_id res chain seq x y z
N MET A 1 12.84 20.10 37.08
CA MET A 1 12.54 18.67 36.86
C MET A 1 11.61 18.56 35.66
N GLY A 2 12.14 18.25 34.48
CA GLY A 2 11.33 18.06 33.27
C GLY A 2 10.68 16.68 33.33
N GLY A 3 9.40 16.61 33.68
CA GLY A 3 8.65 15.35 33.64
C GLY A 3 8.67 14.78 32.23
N SER A 4 8.96 13.48 32.10
CA SER A 4 8.91 12.77 30.83
C SER A 4 7.53 12.98 30.19
N VAL A 5 7.48 13.65 29.04
CA VAL A 5 6.24 13.82 28.28
C VAL A 5 5.79 12.43 27.82
N VAL A 6 4.68 11.95 28.38
CA VAL A 6 4.08 10.67 27.99
C VAL A 6 3.53 10.83 26.57
N SER A 7 4.13 10.15 25.59
CA SER A 7 3.63 10.14 24.21
C SER A 7 2.59 9.04 24.04
N LEU A 8 1.32 9.42 23.81
CA LEU A 8 0.23 8.47 23.60
C LEU A 8 0.09 8.05 22.13
N PRO A 9 -0.16 6.77 21.83
CA PRO A 9 -0.19 6.28 20.46
C PRO A 9 -1.43 6.78 19.70
N GLY A 10 -1.22 7.13 18.43
CA GLY A 10 -2.32 7.52 17.52
C GLY A 10 -2.84 8.95 17.72
N LEU A 11 -2.11 9.77 18.48
CA LEU A 11 -2.37 11.19 18.72
C LEU A 11 -1.13 12.04 18.39
N PRO A 12 -1.30 13.32 18.01
CA PRO A 12 -0.19 14.27 17.89
C PRO A 12 0.54 14.46 19.22
N THR A 13 1.86 14.68 19.17
CA THR A 13 2.71 14.96 20.35
C THR A 13 2.32 16.24 21.10
N THR A 14 1.62 17.16 20.43
CA THR A 14 1.06 18.39 21.01
C THR A 14 -0.20 18.16 21.85
N THR A 15 -0.72 16.92 21.90
CA THR A 15 -1.93 16.61 22.66
C THR A 15 -1.64 16.56 24.14
N ASP A 16 -2.46 17.26 24.94
CA ASP A 16 -2.47 17.13 26.41
C ASP A 16 -2.77 15.69 26.82
N SER A 17 -1.70 14.97 27.16
CA SER A 17 -1.75 13.55 27.48
C SER A 17 -2.41 13.28 28.84
N ALA A 18 -2.35 14.23 29.79
CA ALA A 18 -3.00 14.07 31.08
C ALA A 18 -4.52 14.01 30.91
N ARG A 19 -5.09 14.94 30.13
CA ARG A 19 -6.52 14.93 29.80
C ARG A 19 -6.94 13.65 29.08
N VAL A 20 -6.13 13.15 28.15
CA VAL A 20 -6.42 11.91 27.43
C VAL A 20 -6.40 10.71 28.38
N ILE A 21 -5.42 10.62 29.27
CA ILE A 21 -5.34 9.55 30.29
C ILE A 21 -6.59 9.57 31.19
N THR A 22 -7.03 10.74 31.65
CA THR A 22 -8.28 10.86 32.42
C THR A 22 -9.49 10.32 31.65
N GLN A 23 -9.59 10.59 30.35
CA GLN A 23 -10.64 10.03 29.50
C GLN A 23 -10.52 8.50 29.35
N MET A 24 -9.31 7.98 29.24
CA MET A 24 -9.06 6.53 29.18
C MET A 24 -9.54 5.84 30.46
N VAL A 25 -9.12 6.33 31.63
CA VAL A 25 -9.51 5.80 32.94
C VAL A 25 -11.04 5.88 33.10
N ARG A 26 -11.64 7.02 32.78
CA ARG A 26 -13.11 7.18 32.85
C ARG A 26 -13.85 6.15 31.99
N ARG A 27 -13.38 5.87 30.77
CA ARG A 27 -13.99 4.84 29.92
C ARG A 27 -13.77 3.44 30.49
N ALA A 28 -12.56 3.12 30.92
CA ALA A 28 -12.20 1.81 31.48
C ALA A 28 -13.00 1.48 32.75
N SER A 29 -13.29 2.47 33.59
CA SER A 29 -14.07 2.31 34.81
C SER A 29 -15.59 2.46 34.61
N SER A 30 -16.08 2.61 33.37
CA SER A 30 -17.52 2.81 33.12
C SER A 30 -18.30 1.49 33.17
N ALA A 31 -19.53 1.51 33.71
CA ALA A 31 -20.40 0.32 33.80
C ALA A 31 -20.67 -0.35 32.42
N GLY A 32 -20.61 0.41 31.33
CA GLY A 32 -20.80 -0.09 29.96
C GLY A 32 -19.51 -0.54 29.25
N PHE A 33 -18.37 -0.60 29.93
CA PHE A 33 -17.07 -0.88 29.31
C PHE A 33 -17.05 -2.20 28.54
N GLU A 34 -17.49 -3.30 29.15
CA GLU A 34 -17.46 -4.63 28.51
C GLU A 34 -18.32 -4.73 27.25
N MET A 35 -19.49 -4.07 27.25
CA MET A 35 -20.34 -4.01 26.07
C MET A 35 -19.71 -3.15 24.96
N TRP A 36 -19.12 -2.01 25.34
CA TRP A 36 -18.37 -1.17 24.43
C TRP A 36 -17.14 -1.90 23.86
N TRP A 37 -16.41 -2.64 24.69
CA TRP A 37 -15.22 -3.38 24.30
C TRP A 37 -15.56 -4.51 23.32
N ARG A 38 -16.61 -5.31 23.59
CA ARG A 38 -17.09 -6.31 22.63
C ARG A 38 -17.42 -5.70 21.26
N ARG A 39 -17.96 -4.47 21.23
CA ARG A 39 -18.21 -3.73 19.99
C ARG A 39 -16.93 -3.22 19.31
N VAL A 40 -15.93 -2.81 20.09
CA VAL A 40 -14.58 -2.51 19.57
C VAL A 40 -13.97 -3.75 18.93
N GLU A 41 -14.08 -4.90 19.58
CA GLU A 41 -13.53 -6.17 19.11
C GLU A 41 -14.25 -6.71 17.87
N SER A 42 -15.56 -6.51 17.75
CA SER A 42 -16.34 -6.96 16.57
C SER A 42 -15.90 -6.25 15.29
N VAL A 43 -15.44 -5.00 15.38
CA VAL A 43 -14.77 -4.28 14.28
C VAL A 43 -13.25 -4.44 14.30
N GLY A 44 -12.73 -5.43 15.02
CA GLY A 44 -11.33 -5.80 15.12
C GLY A 44 -10.43 -4.67 15.63
N CYS A 45 -10.88 -3.89 16.62
CA CYS A 45 -10.16 -2.74 17.18
C CYS A 45 -9.90 -1.64 16.14
N CYS A 46 -10.90 -1.31 15.32
CA CYS A 46 -10.80 -0.17 14.42
C CYS A 46 -10.66 1.13 15.24
N ALA A 47 -9.59 1.90 15.02
CA ALA A 47 -9.36 3.17 15.74
C ALA A 47 -10.27 4.32 15.25
N HIS A 48 -11.00 4.13 14.16
CA HIS A 48 -11.88 5.15 13.59
C HIS A 48 -13.17 4.54 12.99
N PRO A 49 -13.94 3.73 13.74
CA PRO A 49 -15.04 2.95 13.19
C PRO A 49 -16.12 3.86 12.59
N ILE A 50 -16.79 3.38 11.55
CA ILE A 50 -17.98 4.05 11.01
C ILE A 50 -19.18 3.50 11.74
N GLN A 51 -20.00 4.40 12.30
CA GLN A 51 -21.19 4.03 13.03
C GLN A 51 -22.41 4.29 12.16
N LEU A 52 -23.24 3.26 12.01
CA LEU A 52 -24.49 3.30 11.27
C LEU A 52 -25.64 3.11 12.25
N VAL A 53 -26.71 3.87 12.04
CA VAL A 53 -27.97 3.75 12.79
C VAL A 53 -29.07 3.31 11.84
N GLY A 54 -29.83 2.31 12.23
CA GLY A 54 -30.99 1.82 11.49
C GLY A 54 -32.14 1.59 12.45
N ALA A 55 -33.37 1.58 11.94
CA ALA A 55 -34.53 1.10 12.67
C ALA A 55 -35.13 -0.05 11.84
N GLY A 56 -35.33 -1.20 12.47
CA GLY A 56 -36.07 -2.30 11.84
C GLY A 56 -37.58 -2.02 11.82
N SER A 57 -38.34 -2.91 11.19
CA SER A 57 -39.81 -2.87 11.11
C SER A 57 -40.51 -2.69 12.46
N ILE A 58 -39.92 -3.23 13.53
CA ILE A 58 -40.36 -3.09 14.94
C ILE A 58 -39.93 -1.77 15.63
N GLY A 59 -39.41 -0.78 14.90
CA GLY A 59 -39.06 0.56 15.40
C GLY A 59 -37.84 0.63 16.34
N ARG A 60 -37.26 -0.50 16.74
CA ARG A 60 -36.08 -0.53 17.63
C ARG A 60 -34.85 0.02 16.90
N ARG A 61 -34.29 1.11 17.42
CA ARG A 61 -33.05 1.70 16.93
C ARG A 61 -31.86 0.76 17.17
N GLN A 62 -31.18 0.40 16.10
CA GLN A 62 -29.98 -0.42 16.09
C GLN A 62 -28.76 0.43 15.73
N VAL A 63 -27.61 0.08 16.32
CA VAL A 63 -26.32 0.71 16.01
C VAL A 63 -25.35 -0.37 15.58
N VAL A 64 -24.85 -0.28 14.36
CA VAL A 64 -23.81 -1.16 13.82
C VAL A 64 -22.54 -0.38 13.63
N TRP A 65 -21.42 -0.99 14.02
CA TRP A 65 -20.09 -0.46 13.74
C TRP A 65 -19.48 -1.23 12.59
N THR A 66 -18.88 -0.51 11.65
CA THR A 66 -18.08 -1.09 10.57
C THR A 66 -16.68 -0.49 10.55
N ARG A 67 -15.75 -1.24 9.96
CA ARG A 67 -14.34 -0.85 9.88
C ARG A 67 -14.18 0.34 8.95
N CYS A 68 -13.29 1.27 9.31
CA CYS A 68 -13.02 2.47 8.51
C CYS A 68 -12.37 2.19 7.14
N ASN A 69 -11.81 1.00 6.95
CA ASN A 69 -11.07 0.59 5.75
C ASN A 69 -9.94 1.54 5.33
N ASN A 70 -9.46 2.39 6.25
CA ASN A 70 -8.34 3.28 5.99
C ASN A 70 -7.04 2.47 5.95
N ARG A 71 -6.33 2.55 4.82
CA ARG A 71 -5.07 1.84 4.59
C ARG A 71 -3.88 2.42 5.38
N ARG A 72 -3.99 3.64 5.91
CA ARG A 72 -2.87 4.37 6.52
C ARG A 72 -2.68 3.92 7.96
N ALA A 73 -1.52 3.33 8.28
CA ALA A 73 -1.22 2.81 9.63
C ALA A 73 -1.36 3.88 10.71
N SER A 74 -0.93 5.10 10.37
CA SER A 74 -0.95 6.24 11.26
C SER A 74 -2.38 6.71 11.61
N VAL A 75 -3.37 6.46 10.74
CA VAL A 75 -4.79 6.77 11.02
C VAL A 75 -5.47 5.62 11.78
N CYS A 76 -5.28 4.38 11.31
CA CYS A 76 -5.90 3.20 11.90
C CYS A 76 -5.00 1.96 11.70
N PRO A 77 -4.21 1.56 12.72
CA PRO A 77 -3.27 0.45 12.60
C PRO A 77 -3.98 -0.87 12.31
N SER A 78 -5.14 -1.11 12.91
CA SER A 78 -5.93 -2.32 12.66
C SER A 78 -6.39 -2.46 11.20
N CYS A 79 -6.98 -1.41 10.62
CA CYS A 79 -7.48 -1.47 9.24
C CYS A 79 -6.34 -1.51 8.23
N SER A 80 -5.28 -0.74 8.49
CA SER A 80 -4.05 -0.74 7.73
C SER A 80 -3.38 -2.11 7.71
N ASP A 81 -3.25 -2.76 8.87
CA ASP A 81 -2.65 -4.09 8.99
C ASP A 81 -3.44 -5.16 8.21
N LEU A 82 -4.78 -5.10 8.27
CA LEU A 82 -5.63 -5.97 7.49
C LEU A 82 -5.45 -5.72 5.98
N TYR A 83 -5.38 -4.45 5.57
CA TYR A 83 -5.15 -4.06 4.19
C TYR A 83 -3.78 -4.51 3.67
N ALA A 84 -2.72 -4.42 4.50
CA ALA A 84 -1.39 -4.94 4.18
C ALA A 84 -1.43 -6.46 3.95
N ARG A 85 -2.10 -7.20 4.83
CA ARG A 85 -2.25 -8.66 4.69
C ARG A 85 -3.02 -9.05 3.43
N ASP A 86 -4.06 -8.31 3.09
CA ASP A 86 -4.82 -8.55 1.86
C ASP A 86 -4.00 -8.26 0.60
N THR A 87 -3.22 -7.18 0.64
CA THR A 87 -2.27 -6.85 -0.42
C THR A 87 -1.22 -7.95 -0.55
N TRP A 88 -0.70 -8.46 0.57
CA TRP A 88 0.22 -9.60 0.56
C TRP A 88 -0.39 -10.82 -0.12
N GLN A 89 -1.62 -11.20 0.25
CA GLN A 89 -2.32 -12.35 -0.35
C GLN A 89 -2.55 -12.17 -1.85
N LEU A 90 -2.91 -10.96 -2.27
CA LEU A 90 -3.11 -10.60 -3.66
C LEU A 90 -1.80 -10.68 -4.46
N VAL A 91 -0.71 -10.09 -3.97
CA VAL A 91 0.58 -10.13 -4.65
C VAL A 91 1.10 -11.57 -4.69
N HIS A 92 1.07 -12.27 -3.56
CA HIS A 92 1.57 -13.63 -3.44
C HIS A 92 0.84 -14.60 -4.37
N ALA A 93 -0.50 -14.58 -4.39
CA ALA A 93 -1.26 -15.42 -5.33
C ALA A 93 -0.91 -15.12 -6.79
N GLY A 94 -0.66 -13.85 -7.11
CA GLY A 94 -0.24 -13.42 -8.45
C GLY A 94 1.22 -13.73 -8.80
N ALA A 95 2.03 -14.14 -7.84
CA ALA A 95 3.45 -14.40 -8.05
C ALA A 95 3.78 -15.89 -7.91
N ALA A 96 3.26 -16.56 -6.88
CA ALA A 96 3.48 -17.97 -6.60
C ALA A 96 2.38 -18.87 -7.19
N GLY A 97 1.14 -18.39 -7.34
CA GLY A 97 0.02 -19.25 -7.76
C GLY A 97 -0.39 -20.28 -6.70
N GLY A 98 -1.20 -21.26 -7.09
CA GLY A 98 -1.61 -22.39 -6.23
C GLY A 98 -2.68 -22.08 -5.18
N HIS A 99 -3.11 -20.83 -5.05
CA HIS A 99 -4.16 -20.43 -4.12
C HIS A 99 -4.96 -19.21 -4.63
N HIS A 100 -6.09 -18.90 -4.00
CA HIS A 100 -7.02 -17.83 -4.42
C HIS A 100 -7.42 -17.91 -5.91
N ASN A 101 -7.67 -19.13 -6.40
CA ASN A 101 -8.01 -19.43 -7.80
C ASN A 101 -6.92 -19.03 -8.82
N MET A 102 -5.65 -19.02 -8.39
CA MET A 102 -4.50 -18.86 -9.27
C MET A 102 -3.89 -20.23 -9.59
N PRO A 103 -3.64 -20.54 -10.88
CA PRO A 103 -2.99 -21.80 -11.26
C PRO A 103 -1.59 -21.94 -10.63
N ALA A 104 -1.18 -23.16 -10.29
CA ALA A 104 0.13 -23.42 -9.68
C ALA A 104 1.29 -23.10 -10.65
N GLU A 105 1.05 -23.19 -11.96
CA GLU A 105 2.00 -22.90 -13.02
C GLU A 105 2.42 -21.41 -13.06
N VAL A 106 1.72 -20.53 -12.32
CA VAL A 106 2.12 -19.13 -12.16
C VAL A 106 3.52 -19.00 -11.57
N ALA A 107 3.92 -19.88 -10.65
CA ALA A 107 5.25 -19.89 -10.04
C ALA A 107 6.39 -19.99 -11.08
N ALA A 108 6.14 -20.68 -12.20
CA ALA A 108 7.12 -20.91 -13.26
C ALA A 108 7.15 -19.81 -14.33
N ARG A 109 6.22 -18.83 -14.27
CA ARG A 109 6.15 -17.77 -15.28
C ARG A 109 7.31 -16.77 -15.14
N PRO A 110 7.85 -16.22 -16.24
CA PRO A 110 8.83 -15.15 -16.18
C PRO A 110 8.29 -13.95 -15.39
N GLN A 111 9.01 -13.55 -14.36
CA GLN A 111 8.63 -12.48 -13.44
C GLN A 111 9.81 -11.57 -13.16
N VAL A 112 9.55 -10.25 -13.13
CA VAL A 112 10.55 -9.23 -12.82
C VAL A 112 9.96 -8.26 -11.80
N PHE A 113 10.70 -8.03 -10.72
CA PHE A 113 10.46 -6.94 -9.80
C PHE A 113 11.20 -5.70 -10.30
N ALA A 114 10.45 -4.65 -10.63
CA ALA A 114 10.97 -3.41 -11.19
C ALA A 114 10.73 -2.23 -10.25
N THR A 115 11.73 -1.37 -10.11
CA THR A 115 11.64 -0.08 -9.41
C THR A 115 11.93 1.04 -10.40
N LEU A 116 10.92 1.85 -10.70
CA LEU A 116 11.01 3.02 -11.59
C LEU A 116 11.04 4.28 -10.73
N THR A 117 12.18 4.97 -10.68
CA THR A 117 12.38 6.14 -9.83
C THR A 117 12.22 7.46 -10.59
N ALA A 118 12.01 8.53 -9.85
CA ALA A 118 12.05 9.88 -10.36
C ALA A 118 13.51 10.35 -10.59
N PRO A 119 13.74 11.34 -11.46
CA PRO A 119 14.99 12.09 -11.47
C PRO A 119 15.34 12.70 -10.09
N SER A 120 16.58 13.17 -9.94
CA SER A 120 17.04 13.70 -8.65
C SER A 120 16.38 15.03 -8.29
N TYR A 121 16.14 15.91 -9.28
CA TYR A 121 15.72 17.32 -9.17
C TYR A 121 16.62 18.23 -8.32
N GLY A 122 17.52 17.67 -7.54
CA GLY A 122 18.55 18.38 -6.81
C GLY A 122 19.28 17.42 -5.89
N THR A 123 20.31 17.92 -5.22
CA THR A 123 21.11 17.14 -4.27
C THR A 123 20.43 17.10 -2.91
N VAL A 124 20.14 15.91 -2.38
CA VAL A 124 19.48 15.72 -1.08
C VAL A 124 20.39 14.99 -0.08
N HIS A 125 20.07 15.12 1.21
CA HIS A 125 20.64 14.29 2.25
C HIS A 125 20.17 12.83 2.12
N HIS A 126 21.04 11.87 2.36
CA HIS A 126 20.71 10.44 2.37
C HIS A 126 21.26 9.73 3.61
N ALA A 127 20.61 8.63 3.97
CA ALA A 127 21.01 7.73 5.04
C ALA A 127 21.29 6.34 4.46
N THR A 128 22.50 6.13 3.97
CA THR A 128 22.96 4.85 3.40
C THR A 128 23.79 4.02 4.39
N GLY A 129 23.93 4.48 5.64
CA GLY A 129 24.87 3.92 6.62
C GLY A 129 26.32 4.35 6.41
N ALA A 130 26.59 5.15 5.36
CA ALA A 130 27.87 5.79 5.08
C ALA A 130 27.73 7.32 5.15
N ARG A 131 28.83 8.05 4.92
CA ARG A 131 28.82 9.51 4.83
C ARG A 131 27.79 9.98 3.79
N CYS A 132 27.00 10.98 4.18
CA CYS A 132 25.82 11.46 3.46
C CYS A 132 26.14 11.97 2.06
N ARG A 133 27.24 12.68 1.82
CA ARG A 133 27.64 13.13 0.49
C ARG A 133 29.08 13.65 0.55
N PRO A 134 30.06 12.76 0.65
CA PRO A 134 31.45 13.15 0.89
C PRO A 134 32.11 13.81 -0.33
N THR A 135 31.65 13.50 -1.55
CA THR A 135 32.28 13.91 -2.79
C THR A 135 31.85 15.31 -3.25
N SER A 136 32.80 16.24 -3.22
CA SER A 136 32.92 17.31 -4.20
C SER A 136 34.37 17.37 -4.66
N THR A 137 34.59 17.58 -5.96
CA THR A 137 35.92 17.68 -6.59
C THR A 137 36.77 18.85 -6.07
N SER A 138 36.16 19.81 -5.34
CA SER A 138 36.87 20.92 -4.72
C SER A 138 36.51 21.05 -3.24
N PRO A 139 37.48 21.01 -2.30
CA PRO A 139 37.25 21.35 -0.91
C PRO A 139 36.67 22.77 -0.80
N GLY A 140 35.51 22.91 -0.15
CA GLY A 140 34.86 24.22 0.04
C GLY A 140 33.93 24.67 -1.07
N SER A 141 33.62 23.81 -2.05
CA SER A 141 32.60 24.11 -3.06
C SER A 141 31.27 24.48 -2.41
N ARG A 142 30.77 25.64 -2.81
CA ARG A 142 29.45 26.15 -2.48
C ARG A 142 28.67 26.29 -3.77
N CYS A 143 27.35 26.15 -3.69
CA CYS A 143 26.52 26.52 -4.82
C CYS A 143 26.52 28.05 -5.01
N ILE A 144 25.91 28.52 -6.09
CA ILE A 144 25.74 29.96 -6.36
C ILE A 144 24.98 30.72 -5.26
N HIS A 145 24.21 30.00 -4.44
CA HIS A 145 23.49 30.54 -3.27
C HIS A 145 24.31 30.51 -1.98
N GLY A 146 25.59 30.12 -2.05
CA GLY A 146 26.49 30.05 -0.90
C GLY A 146 26.31 28.80 -0.03
N ASN A 147 25.38 27.88 -0.32
CA ASN A 147 25.17 26.68 0.49
C ASN A 147 26.21 25.58 0.18
N PRO A 148 26.64 24.79 1.19
CA PRO A 148 27.54 23.65 0.96
C PRO A 148 26.90 22.61 0.04
N VAL A 149 27.64 22.13 -0.97
CA VAL A 149 27.17 21.06 -1.88
C VAL A 149 27.63 19.66 -1.45
N ARG A 150 28.07 19.53 -0.18
CA ARG A 150 28.54 18.28 0.44
C ARG A 150 27.99 18.14 1.85
N CYS A 151 27.89 16.90 2.32
CA CYS A 151 27.58 16.59 3.72
C CYS A 151 28.45 15.41 4.18
N ASN A 152 29.29 15.62 5.19
CA ASN A 152 30.19 14.57 5.69
C ASN A 152 29.60 13.79 6.88
N LEU A 153 28.39 14.15 7.32
CA LEU A 153 27.70 13.48 8.42
C LEU A 153 27.20 12.10 7.98
N THR A 154 27.07 11.18 8.93
CA THR A 154 26.38 9.91 8.73
C THR A 154 25.00 10.04 9.36
N HIS A 155 23.97 10.15 8.53
CA HIS A 155 22.59 10.25 9.01
C HIS A 155 22.02 8.86 9.31
N SER A 156 21.25 8.77 10.40
CA SER A 156 20.40 7.60 10.63
C SER A 156 19.18 7.65 9.71
N VAL A 157 18.53 6.51 9.47
CA VAL A 157 17.32 6.44 8.61
C VAL A 157 16.16 7.29 9.15
N GLY A 158 16.14 7.57 10.47
CA GLY A 158 15.12 8.40 11.12
C GLY A 158 15.50 9.88 11.28
N ASP A 159 16.65 10.30 10.77
CA ASP A 159 17.08 11.70 10.86
C ASP A 159 16.18 12.60 9.99
N PRO A 160 15.52 13.63 10.55
CA PRO A 160 14.56 14.47 9.84
C PRO A 160 15.17 15.25 8.67
N ILE A 161 16.50 15.40 8.59
CA ILE A 161 17.15 16.05 7.46
C ILE A 161 17.22 15.16 6.22
N VAL A 162 17.08 13.83 6.38
CA VAL A 162 17.19 12.87 5.27
C VAL A 162 16.08 13.12 4.26
N GLY A 163 16.46 13.24 2.99
CA GLY A 163 15.57 13.61 1.89
C GLY A 163 15.44 15.11 1.66
N GLN A 164 15.84 15.97 2.59
CA GLN A 164 15.86 17.41 2.38
C GLN A 164 17.02 17.81 1.44
N PRO A 165 16.87 18.88 0.63
CA PRO A 165 17.91 19.35 -0.27
C PRO A 165 19.07 19.98 0.51
N LEU A 166 20.30 19.79 0.02
CA LEU A 166 21.48 20.51 0.53
C LEU A 166 21.36 22.03 0.31
N CYS A 167 20.62 22.43 -0.72
CA CYS A 167 20.28 23.81 -1.01
C CYS A 167 18.88 23.85 -1.63
N GLY A 168 17.89 24.39 -0.90
CA GLY A 168 16.52 24.51 -1.37
C GLY A 168 16.41 25.27 -2.69
N GLN A 169 17.15 26.36 -2.85
CA GLN A 169 17.16 27.17 -4.08
C GLN A 169 17.82 26.48 -5.28
N CYS A 170 18.62 25.41 -5.06
CA CYS A 170 19.18 24.62 -6.16
C CYS A 170 18.26 23.45 -6.55
N TYR A 171 17.18 23.21 -5.80
CA TYR A 171 16.28 22.10 -6.03
C TYR A 171 15.17 22.50 -7.01
N ASP A 172 15.01 21.73 -8.08
CA ASP A 172 13.97 21.92 -9.09
C ASP A 172 12.60 21.41 -8.57
N TYR A 173 11.92 22.25 -7.79
CA TYR A 173 10.59 21.95 -7.28
C TYR A 173 9.53 21.87 -8.38
N VAL A 174 9.66 22.65 -9.45
CA VAL A 174 8.73 22.63 -10.58
C VAL A 174 8.80 21.26 -11.27
N GLY A 175 10.00 20.81 -11.63
CA GLY A 175 10.20 19.47 -12.20
C GLY A 175 9.73 18.35 -11.28
N HIS A 176 9.95 18.45 -9.97
CA HIS A 176 9.46 17.51 -8.97
C HIS A 176 7.93 17.40 -9.00
N VAL A 177 7.22 18.53 -8.95
CA VAL A 177 5.75 18.57 -8.90
C VAL A 177 5.16 18.10 -10.22
N LEU A 178 5.71 18.54 -11.36
CA LEU A 178 5.30 18.09 -12.68
C LEU A 178 5.45 16.57 -12.82
N PHE A 179 6.60 16.00 -12.42
CA PHE A 179 6.79 14.55 -12.42
C PHE A 179 5.75 13.83 -11.56
N THR A 180 5.51 14.33 -10.36
CA THR A 180 4.56 13.72 -9.42
C THR A 180 3.13 13.72 -9.95
N TRP A 181 2.70 14.84 -10.54
CA TRP A 181 1.38 14.99 -11.17
C TRP A 181 1.21 14.08 -12.40
N HIS A 182 2.26 13.97 -13.22
CA HIS A 182 2.26 13.19 -14.46
C HIS A 182 2.74 11.74 -14.30
N LEU A 183 3.12 11.28 -13.11
CA LEU A 183 3.54 9.90 -12.85
C LEU A 183 2.51 8.86 -13.34
N PRO A 184 1.17 9.06 -13.20
CA PRO A 184 0.19 8.16 -13.79
C PRO A 184 0.27 8.05 -15.33
N GLU A 185 0.60 9.15 -16.01
CA GLU A 185 0.77 9.17 -17.47
C GLU A 185 2.09 8.51 -17.89
N LEU A 186 3.18 8.78 -17.18
CA LEU A 186 4.46 8.08 -17.36
C LEU A 186 4.28 6.56 -17.22
N TRP A 187 3.53 6.12 -16.21
CA TRP A 187 3.18 4.71 -16.03
C TRP A 187 2.34 4.16 -17.19
N ARG A 188 1.33 4.91 -17.66
CA ARG A 188 0.51 4.50 -18.82
C ARG A 188 1.40 4.28 -20.05
N ARG A 189 2.22 5.26 -20.41
CA ARG A 189 3.15 5.18 -21.54
C ARG A 189 4.16 4.04 -21.38
N PHE A 190 4.71 3.85 -20.19
CA PHE A 190 5.59 2.71 -19.89
C PHE A 190 4.91 1.37 -20.18
N THR A 191 3.69 1.14 -19.69
CA THR A 191 3.01 -0.14 -19.93
C THR A 191 2.63 -0.35 -21.40
N ILE A 192 2.40 0.73 -22.18
CA ILE A 192 2.18 0.64 -23.63
C ILE A 192 3.48 0.28 -24.34
N ALA A 193 4.58 0.99 -24.03
CA ALA A 193 5.89 0.73 -24.62
C ALA A 193 6.39 -0.68 -24.31
N LEU A 194 6.23 -1.15 -23.06
CA LEU A 194 6.61 -2.51 -22.68
C LEU A 194 5.84 -3.57 -23.47
N ARG A 195 4.52 -3.42 -23.64
CA ARG A 195 3.72 -4.34 -24.47
C ARG A 195 4.16 -4.32 -25.93
N ARG A 196 4.47 -3.15 -26.48
CA ARG A 196 5.00 -3.01 -27.84
C ARG A 196 6.37 -3.68 -27.98
N ALA A 197 7.25 -3.53 -27.00
CA ALA A 197 8.58 -4.13 -26.98
C ALA A 197 8.49 -5.66 -26.90
N VAL A 198 7.60 -6.21 -26.05
CA VAL A 198 7.30 -7.65 -26.01
C VAL A 198 6.78 -8.12 -27.37
N ALA A 199 5.79 -7.44 -27.96
CA ALA A 199 5.26 -7.82 -29.27
C ALA A 199 6.31 -7.76 -30.40
N ALA A 200 7.23 -6.80 -30.34
CA ALA A 200 8.35 -6.72 -31.30
C ALA A 200 9.32 -7.89 -31.14
N GLN A 201 9.65 -8.27 -29.91
CA GLN A 201 10.48 -9.44 -29.60
C GLN A 201 9.84 -10.74 -30.09
N LEU A 202 8.52 -10.90 -29.93
CA LEU A 202 7.77 -12.04 -30.45
C LEU A 202 7.78 -12.09 -31.98
N ARG A 203 7.53 -10.95 -32.63
CA ARG A 203 7.57 -10.85 -34.10
C ARG A 203 8.94 -11.19 -34.66
N ALA A 204 10.01 -10.74 -34.00
CA ALA A 204 11.39 -11.07 -34.39
C ALA A 204 11.69 -12.58 -34.33
N ARG A 205 10.86 -13.35 -33.61
CA ARG A 205 10.93 -14.82 -33.52
C ARG A 205 9.87 -15.53 -34.37
N GLY A 206 9.19 -14.82 -35.28
CA GLY A 206 8.14 -15.39 -36.12
C GLY A 206 6.85 -15.75 -35.38
N MET A 207 6.65 -15.23 -34.16
CA MET A 207 5.47 -15.54 -33.34
C MET A 207 4.38 -14.47 -33.45
N ASP A 208 3.13 -14.88 -33.20
CA ASP A 208 2.01 -13.94 -33.11
C ASP A 208 2.17 -12.96 -31.93
N ARG A 209 1.74 -11.71 -32.14
CA ARG A 209 1.88 -10.61 -31.17
C ARG A 209 1.01 -10.79 -29.92
N GLY A 210 -0.08 -11.55 -30.03
CA GLY A 210 -1.01 -11.88 -28.95
C GLY A 210 -0.59 -13.11 -28.14
N SER A 211 0.47 -13.83 -28.53
CA SER A 211 0.92 -15.07 -27.88
C SER A 211 1.43 -14.92 -26.44
N VAL A 212 1.64 -13.68 -25.96
CA VAL A 212 2.04 -13.40 -24.58
C VAL A 212 1.30 -12.18 -24.05
N ARG A 213 0.77 -12.28 -22.83
CA ARG A 213 0.14 -11.17 -22.11
C ARG A 213 1.06 -10.65 -21.01
N VAL A 214 1.24 -9.34 -20.95
CA VAL A 214 1.94 -8.66 -19.84
C VAL A 214 0.97 -8.36 -18.71
N SER A 215 1.17 -8.99 -17.55
CA SER A 215 0.41 -8.77 -16.32
C SER A 215 1.28 -8.07 -15.27
N PHE A 216 0.67 -7.25 -14.41
CA PHE A 216 1.42 -6.56 -13.36
C PHE A 216 0.59 -6.28 -12.12
N VAL A 217 1.28 -6.09 -11.00
CA VAL A 217 0.82 -5.28 -9.86
C VAL A 217 1.86 -4.20 -9.61
N LYS A 218 1.41 -2.99 -9.27
CA LYS A 218 2.29 -1.89 -8.88
C LYS A 218 1.87 -1.25 -7.57
N VAL A 219 2.87 -0.76 -6.83
CA VAL A 219 2.74 0.06 -5.64
C VAL A 219 3.51 1.36 -5.85
N VAL A 220 2.89 2.49 -5.51
CA VAL A 220 3.56 3.79 -5.44
C VAL A 220 3.99 4.05 -4.01
N GLU A 221 5.27 4.32 -3.84
CA GLU A 221 5.87 4.69 -2.56
C GLU A 221 6.49 6.09 -2.70
N LEU A 222 6.47 6.87 -1.62
CA LEU A 222 7.23 8.11 -1.53
C LEU A 222 8.61 7.86 -0.94
N GLN A 223 9.63 8.37 -1.62
CA GLN A 223 11.01 8.39 -1.09
C GLN A 223 11.13 9.40 0.05
N ALA A 224 12.21 9.33 0.82
CA ALA A 224 12.49 10.30 1.88
C ALA A 224 12.50 11.76 1.38
N ARG A 225 12.81 11.99 0.09
CA ARG A 225 12.72 13.32 -0.55
C ARG A 225 11.31 13.70 -1.02
N ALA A 226 10.27 13.07 -0.47
CA ALA A 226 8.86 13.31 -0.76
C ALA A 226 8.41 13.14 -2.23
N ILE A 227 9.24 12.51 -3.09
CA ILE A 227 8.89 12.22 -4.48
C ILE A 227 8.44 10.76 -4.65
N PRO A 228 7.41 10.47 -5.47
CA PRO A 228 6.95 9.11 -5.66
C PRO A 228 7.80 8.31 -6.64
N HIS A 229 7.97 7.01 -6.37
CA HIS A 229 8.48 6.01 -7.29
C HIS A 229 7.52 4.82 -7.38
N ILE A 230 7.70 4.00 -8.42
CA ILE A 230 6.86 2.84 -8.68
C ILE A 230 7.66 1.58 -8.43
N HIS A 231 7.16 0.73 -7.53
CA HIS A 231 7.53 -0.69 -7.48
C HIS A 231 6.49 -1.50 -8.24
N ALA A 232 6.92 -2.39 -9.13
CA ALA A 232 6.03 -3.24 -9.90
C ALA A 232 6.54 -4.67 -9.95
N LEU A 233 5.66 -5.65 -9.77
CA LEU A 233 5.93 -7.03 -10.12
C LEU A 233 5.23 -7.32 -11.44
N ILE A 234 6.02 -7.55 -12.48
CA ILE A 234 5.58 -7.73 -13.87
C ILE A 234 5.81 -9.19 -14.27
N ARG A 235 4.79 -9.82 -14.84
CA ARG A 235 4.75 -11.25 -15.19
C ARG A 235 4.30 -11.43 -16.64
N LEU A 236 4.88 -12.39 -17.34
CA LEU A 236 4.38 -12.84 -18.64
C LEU A 236 3.42 -14.02 -18.48
N ASP A 237 2.28 -13.94 -19.15
CA ASP A 237 1.22 -14.94 -19.13
C ASP A 237 0.94 -15.48 -20.53
N PRO A 238 0.37 -16.70 -20.64
CA PRO A 238 -0.26 -17.14 -21.88
C PRO A 238 -1.41 -16.21 -22.29
N PRO A 239 -1.82 -16.23 -23.58
CA PRO A 239 -2.99 -15.48 -24.04
C PRO A 239 -4.23 -15.87 -23.22
N SER A 240 -5.18 -14.95 -23.10
CA SER A 240 -6.50 -15.31 -22.57
C SER A 240 -7.16 -16.28 -23.54
N ALA A 241 -7.90 -17.27 -23.05
CA ALA A 241 -8.84 -18.00 -23.89
C ALA A 241 -9.78 -16.98 -24.56
N PRO A 242 -10.12 -17.12 -25.85
CA PRO A 242 -11.06 -16.23 -26.50
C PRO A 242 -12.41 -16.33 -25.77
N THR A 243 -12.74 -15.32 -24.97
CA THR A 243 -14.07 -15.16 -24.42
C THR A 243 -14.97 -14.72 -25.57
N THR A 244 -16.00 -15.52 -25.86
CA THR A 244 -17.09 -15.17 -26.78
C THR A 244 -17.93 -14.05 -26.15
N GLN A 245 -17.42 -12.83 -26.13
CA GLN A 245 -18.17 -11.59 -26.11
C GLN A 245 -17.21 -10.42 -26.35
N SER A 246 -17.65 -9.48 -27.18
CA SER A 246 -16.91 -8.38 -27.74
C SER A 246 -16.23 -7.48 -26.70
N ASP A 247 -14.96 -7.76 -26.40
CA ASP A 247 -14.09 -6.88 -25.62
C ASP A 247 -13.30 -5.95 -26.56
N GLN A 248 -14.01 -5.29 -27.49
CA GLN A 248 -13.53 -4.05 -28.11
C GLN A 248 -13.74 -2.92 -27.12
N ASN A 249 -12.98 -2.89 -26.03
CA ASN A 249 -12.88 -1.69 -25.20
C ASN A 249 -11.44 -1.21 -25.14
N HIS A 250 -11.24 -0.08 -25.83
CA HIS A 250 -10.01 0.68 -25.94
C HIS A 250 -9.31 0.90 -24.58
N TYR A 251 -7.98 0.91 -24.65
CA TYR A 251 -7.04 1.26 -23.58
C TYR A 251 -7.49 2.48 -22.75
N GLY A 252 -7.65 2.31 -21.43
CA GLY A 252 -7.93 3.38 -20.45
C GLY A 252 -7.48 2.99 -19.02
N PRO A 253 -7.17 3.95 -18.12
CA PRO A 253 -6.30 3.72 -16.97
C PRO A 253 -6.99 2.98 -15.82
N ALA A 254 -6.24 2.05 -15.22
CA ALA A 254 -6.41 1.50 -13.87
C ALA A 254 -7.87 1.31 -13.40
N ALA A 255 -8.50 0.20 -13.81
CA ALA A 255 -9.77 -0.21 -13.25
C ALA A 255 -9.66 -0.43 -11.72
N THR A 256 -10.35 0.42 -10.95
CA THR A 256 -10.56 0.26 -9.50
C THR A 256 -11.58 -0.83 -9.16
N CYS A 257 -12.35 -1.25 -10.17
CA CYS A 257 -13.39 -2.26 -10.07
C CYS A 257 -13.31 -3.08 -11.36
N GLY A 258 -12.74 -4.28 -11.31
CA GLY A 258 -12.60 -5.12 -12.49
C GLY A 258 -11.95 -6.44 -12.14
N GLY A 259 -12.77 -7.46 -11.93
CA GLY A 259 -12.27 -8.82 -11.65
C GLY A 259 -13.33 -9.78 -11.16
N GLY A 260 -14.61 -9.56 -11.51
CA GLY A 260 -15.69 -10.51 -11.30
C GLY A 260 -15.85 -11.50 -12.46
N GLU A 261 -15.09 -11.37 -13.54
CA GLU A 261 -15.19 -12.31 -14.66
C GLU A 261 -14.75 -13.72 -14.24
N PRO A 262 -15.56 -14.75 -14.57
CA PRO A 262 -15.18 -16.14 -14.43
C PRO A 262 -13.83 -16.37 -15.10
N ARG A 263 -12.84 -16.80 -14.32
CA ARG A 263 -11.54 -17.18 -14.88
C ARG A 263 -11.74 -18.48 -15.64
N SER A 264 -11.86 -18.41 -16.97
CA SER A 264 -11.78 -19.60 -17.81
C SER A 264 -10.44 -20.27 -17.52
N GLY A 265 -10.54 -21.50 -17.00
CA GLY A 265 -9.42 -22.27 -16.47
C GLY A 265 -8.39 -22.60 -17.54
N ALA A 266 -7.15 -22.70 -17.08
CA ALA A 266 -5.99 -23.22 -17.80
C ALA A 266 -5.67 -22.53 -19.13
N GLY A 267 -4.67 -21.63 -19.11
CA GLY A 267 -3.79 -21.54 -20.27
C GLY A 267 -3.24 -22.94 -20.60
N PRO A 268 -2.83 -23.21 -21.84
CA PRO A 268 -2.42 -24.55 -22.26
C PRO A 268 -1.42 -25.15 -21.26
N ARG A 269 -1.72 -26.36 -20.75
CA ARG A 269 -0.80 -27.09 -19.88
C ARG A 269 0.53 -27.23 -20.62
N GLY A 270 1.64 -26.85 -19.99
CA GLY A 270 2.96 -26.85 -20.62
C GLY A 270 3.29 -25.60 -21.44
N TRP A 271 2.56 -24.49 -21.31
CA TRP A 271 3.00 -23.22 -21.88
C TRP A 271 4.38 -22.82 -21.35
N VAL A 272 5.34 -22.71 -22.26
CA VAL A 272 6.66 -22.14 -22.00
C VAL A 272 6.70 -20.74 -22.59
N SER A 273 7.09 -19.76 -21.79
CA SER A 273 7.22 -18.41 -22.31
C SER A 273 8.36 -18.34 -23.31
N PRO A 274 8.17 -17.74 -24.49
CA PRO A 274 9.29 -17.49 -25.39
C PRO A 274 10.30 -16.54 -24.74
N ILE A 275 9.84 -15.57 -23.95
CA ILE A 275 10.70 -14.52 -23.39
C ILE A 275 11.09 -14.91 -21.96
N THR A 276 12.38 -14.96 -21.67
CA THR A 276 12.87 -15.27 -20.32
C THR A 276 12.69 -14.09 -19.37
N ALA A 277 12.85 -14.32 -18.06
CA ALA A 277 12.77 -13.23 -17.07
C ALA A 277 13.91 -12.20 -17.23
N GLY A 278 15.11 -12.63 -17.66
CA GLY A 278 16.23 -11.73 -17.96
C GLY A 278 15.98 -10.85 -19.20
N GLU A 279 15.40 -11.44 -20.25
CA GLU A 279 14.98 -10.68 -21.43
C GLU A 279 13.86 -9.69 -21.07
N LEU A 280 12.88 -10.11 -20.27
CA LEU A 280 11.84 -9.22 -19.76
C LEU A 280 12.44 -8.04 -18.96
N ALA A 281 13.44 -8.29 -18.11
CA ALA A 281 14.12 -7.23 -17.36
C ALA A 281 14.79 -6.22 -18.30
N THR A 282 15.44 -6.69 -19.36
CA THR A 282 16.04 -5.84 -20.39
C THR A 282 15.00 -5.00 -21.13
N LEU A 283 13.87 -5.61 -21.51
CA LEU A 283 12.74 -4.92 -22.13
C LEU A 283 12.14 -3.85 -21.20
N ILE A 284 12.02 -4.13 -19.90
CA ILE A 284 11.56 -3.18 -18.88
C ILE A 284 12.50 -1.98 -18.80
N GLN A 285 13.82 -2.21 -18.68
CA GLN A 285 14.81 -1.15 -18.60
C GLN A 285 14.79 -0.27 -19.85
N SER A 286 14.78 -0.89 -21.04
CA SER A 286 14.73 -0.19 -22.32
C SER A 286 13.44 0.63 -22.47
N ALA A 287 12.28 0.03 -22.20
CA ALA A 287 11.00 0.72 -22.27
C ALA A 287 10.94 1.91 -21.30
N ALA A 288 11.38 1.75 -20.06
CA ALA A 288 11.39 2.84 -19.06
C ALA A 288 12.33 4.00 -19.47
N ARG A 289 13.51 3.70 -20.04
CA ARG A 289 14.47 4.72 -20.50
C ARG A 289 14.00 5.51 -21.71
N GLN A 290 13.09 4.97 -22.52
CA GLN A 290 12.56 5.62 -23.73
C GLN A 290 11.34 6.51 -23.47
N ILE A 291 10.63 6.35 -22.34
CA ILE A 291 9.42 7.14 -22.09
C ILE A 291 9.76 8.61 -21.90
N ARG A 292 9.11 9.46 -22.70
CA ARG A 292 9.06 10.92 -22.60
C ARG A 292 7.63 11.41 -22.55
N VAL A 293 7.36 12.45 -21.78
CA VAL A 293 6.08 13.16 -21.73
C VAL A 293 6.36 14.65 -21.71
N ASP A 294 5.93 15.34 -22.76
CA ASP A 294 6.05 16.79 -22.86
C ASP A 294 4.89 17.46 -22.13
N VAL A 295 5.20 18.43 -21.28
CA VAL A 295 4.23 19.15 -20.45
C VAL A 295 4.52 20.64 -20.47
N LEU A 296 3.46 21.45 -20.41
CA LEU A 296 3.61 22.91 -20.26
C LEU A 296 4.02 23.24 -18.83
N ALA A 297 5.01 24.11 -18.69
CA ALA A 297 5.49 24.63 -17.40
C ALA A 297 5.00 26.08 -17.14
N LEU A 298 5.38 26.63 -15.98
CA LEU A 298 4.96 27.96 -15.48
C LEU A 298 5.36 29.12 -16.41
N ASP A 299 6.47 28.96 -17.10
CA ASP A 299 7.10 29.90 -18.02
C ASP A 299 6.48 29.85 -19.44
N GLY A 300 5.54 28.93 -19.69
CA GLY A 300 5.03 28.62 -21.03
C GLY A 300 5.94 27.68 -21.82
N ASP A 301 7.09 27.29 -21.28
CA ASP A 301 8.01 26.36 -21.92
C ASP A 301 7.49 24.93 -21.83
N VAL A 302 7.85 24.13 -22.83
CA VAL A 302 7.60 22.69 -22.85
C VAL A 302 8.74 21.99 -22.11
N ARG A 303 8.41 21.29 -21.02
CA ARG A 303 9.35 20.43 -20.28
C ARG A 303 9.14 18.98 -20.61
N GLU A 304 10.24 18.29 -20.91
CA GLU A 304 10.26 16.84 -21.12
C GLU A 304 10.37 16.11 -19.77
N LEU A 305 9.38 15.30 -19.42
CA LEU A 305 9.39 14.43 -18.25
C LEU A 305 9.82 13.01 -18.61
N ARG A 306 10.64 12.41 -17.75
CA ARG A 306 11.16 11.03 -17.88
C ARG A 306 11.37 10.38 -16.52
N PHE A 307 11.47 9.04 -16.49
CA PHE A 307 12.00 8.34 -15.33
C PHE A 307 13.48 8.69 -15.10
N GLY A 308 13.92 8.60 -13.85
CA GLY A 308 15.32 8.77 -13.47
C GLY A 308 16.22 7.68 -14.05
N THR A 309 17.53 7.87 -13.94
CA THR A 309 18.54 6.91 -14.40
C THR A 309 18.57 5.64 -13.55
N GLN A 310 18.15 5.72 -12.29
CA GLN A 310 18.06 4.59 -11.37
C GLN A 310 16.80 3.78 -11.66
N ILE A 311 16.90 2.87 -12.62
CA ILE A 311 15.89 1.85 -12.91
C ILE A 311 16.47 0.50 -12.49
N ASP A 312 15.81 -0.14 -11.55
CA ASP A 312 16.16 -1.48 -11.09
C ASP A 312 15.14 -2.48 -11.64
N ALA A 313 15.60 -3.59 -12.22
CA ALA A 313 14.74 -4.62 -12.80
C ALA A 313 15.37 -5.98 -12.53
N GLN A 314 14.85 -6.66 -11.51
CA GLN A 314 15.41 -7.89 -10.98
C GLN A 314 14.48 -9.06 -11.32
N PRO A 315 14.93 -10.04 -12.13
CA PRO A 315 14.22 -11.29 -12.31
C PRO A 315 13.97 -12.00 -10.97
N LEU A 316 12.78 -12.56 -10.80
CA LEU A 316 12.51 -13.45 -9.66
C LEU A 316 13.01 -14.87 -9.98
N SER A 317 13.55 -15.54 -8.96
CA SER A 317 13.79 -16.98 -9.03
C SER A 317 12.48 -17.74 -8.76
N GLY A 318 12.21 -18.79 -9.52
CA GLY A 318 11.10 -19.71 -9.20
C GLY A 318 11.35 -20.40 -7.86
N GLU A 319 10.32 -20.59 -7.05
CA GLU A 319 10.42 -21.24 -5.73
C GLU A 319 10.81 -22.74 -5.82
N ALA A 320 10.91 -23.30 -7.02
CA ALA A 320 11.10 -24.73 -7.29
C ALA A 320 12.54 -25.17 -7.63
N MET A 321 13.55 -24.31 -7.49
CA MET A 321 14.95 -24.74 -7.66
C MET A 321 15.68 -24.72 -6.33
N ALA A 322 15.96 -25.91 -5.81
CA ALA A 322 16.86 -26.12 -4.69
C ALA A 322 18.16 -25.32 -4.88
N GLU A 323 18.63 -24.73 -3.78
CA GLU A 323 19.85 -23.91 -3.69
C GLU A 323 21.04 -24.58 -4.41
N PRO A 324 21.61 -23.98 -5.47
CA PRO A 324 22.99 -24.26 -5.84
C PRO A 324 23.90 -23.66 -4.77
N VAL A 325 24.62 -24.53 -4.08
CA VAL A 325 25.66 -24.20 -3.10
C VAL A 325 26.73 -23.33 -3.78
N GLY A 326 27.01 -22.14 -3.23
CA GLY A 326 28.24 -21.38 -3.54
C GLY A 326 28.12 -20.09 -4.35
N ALA A 327 26.94 -19.55 -4.64
CA ALA A 327 26.82 -18.21 -5.25
C ALA A 327 26.66 -17.11 -4.19
N ALA A 328 27.44 -16.02 -4.30
CA ALA A 328 27.45 -14.88 -3.39
C ALA A 328 26.05 -14.29 -3.11
N PRO A 329 25.80 -13.68 -1.92
CA PRO A 329 24.47 -13.30 -1.48
C PRO A 329 24.02 -11.96 -2.12
N THR A 330 23.82 -11.94 -3.44
CA THR A 330 22.75 -11.11 -3.99
C THR A 330 21.45 -11.82 -3.63
N ALA A 331 20.85 -11.47 -2.49
CA ALA A 331 19.67 -12.14 -1.95
C ALA A 331 18.61 -12.32 -3.04
N ARG A 332 18.43 -13.56 -3.53
CA ARG A 332 17.46 -13.86 -4.58
C ARG A 332 16.08 -13.38 -4.13
N LEU A 333 15.41 -12.60 -4.97
CA LEU A 333 14.06 -12.13 -4.72
C LEU A 333 13.07 -13.28 -4.92
N SER A 334 12.43 -13.71 -3.84
CA SER A 334 11.32 -14.66 -3.90
C SER A 334 9.97 -13.95 -4.00
N PRO A 335 8.95 -14.57 -4.63
CA PRO A 335 7.56 -14.09 -4.62
C PRO A 335 7.08 -13.64 -3.24
N ARG A 336 7.39 -14.45 -2.22
CA ARG A 336 7.07 -14.16 -0.82
C ARG A 336 7.71 -12.89 -0.28
N ARG A 337 9.02 -12.68 -0.53
CA ARG A 337 9.75 -11.48 -0.10
C ARG A 337 9.22 -10.24 -0.79
N VAL A 338 8.97 -10.31 -2.11
CA VAL A 338 8.40 -9.20 -2.87
C VAL A 338 6.98 -8.85 -2.39
N ALA A 339 6.15 -9.85 -2.09
CA ALA A 339 4.81 -9.63 -1.53
C ALA A 339 4.88 -8.93 -0.16
N ALA A 340 5.80 -9.35 0.72
CA ALA A 340 6.01 -8.70 2.01
C ALA A 340 6.51 -7.26 1.87
N TYR A 341 7.47 -7.04 0.97
CA TYR A 341 7.99 -5.72 0.62
C TYR A 341 6.85 -4.81 0.15
N LEU A 342 6.09 -5.20 -0.87
CA LEU A 342 4.99 -4.38 -1.39
C LEU A 342 3.91 -4.11 -0.32
N ALA A 343 3.54 -5.13 0.48
CA ALA A 343 2.56 -4.99 1.55
C ALA A 343 2.98 -4.00 2.66
N LYS A 344 4.28 -3.81 2.89
CA LYS A 344 4.80 -2.79 3.80
C LYS A 344 4.45 -1.38 3.30
N TYR A 345 4.69 -1.09 2.03
CA TYR A 345 4.57 0.27 1.49
C TYR A 345 3.15 0.73 1.23
N VAL A 346 2.22 -0.19 0.96
CA VAL A 346 0.81 0.18 0.72
C VAL A 346 0.13 0.80 1.95
N THR A 347 0.76 0.73 3.13
CA THR A 347 0.26 1.32 4.38
C THR A 347 0.90 2.64 4.76
N LYS A 348 2.01 3.01 4.10
CA LYS A 348 2.67 4.29 4.33
C LYS A 348 1.74 5.45 3.96
N SER A 349 1.88 6.53 4.71
CA SER A 349 1.13 7.76 4.54
C SER A 349 2.08 8.94 4.43
N LEU A 350 1.52 10.11 4.16
CA LEU A 350 2.27 11.36 4.16
C LEU A 350 2.47 11.95 5.56
N GLN A 351 2.06 11.24 6.62
CA GLN A 351 2.18 11.72 7.98
C GLN A 351 3.64 11.84 8.43
N ASP A 352 4.53 11.00 7.86
CA ASP A 352 5.98 11.11 8.06
C ASP A 352 6.54 12.44 7.52
N PHE A 353 5.78 13.14 6.67
CA PHE A 353 6.08 14.47 6.14
C PHE A 353 5.23 15.58 6.80
N GLY A 354 4.58 15.30 7.92
CA GLY A 354 3.70 16.25 8.63
C GLY A 354 2.34 16.51 7.95
N ILE A 355 2.02 15.80 6.87
CA ILE A 355 0.76 15.97 6.14
C ILE A 355 -0.31 15.01 6.66
N THR A 356 -1.43 15.58 7.10
CA THR A 356 -2.54 14.81 7.63
C THR A 356 -3.34 14.10 6.53
N ALA A 357 -4.19 13.16 6.94
CA ALA A 357 -5.02 12.39 6.02
C ALA A 357 -6.15 13.20 5.34
N ARG A 358 -6.42 14.43 5.78
CA ARG A 358 -7.53 15.28 5.32
C ARG A 358 -7.11 16.13 4.12
N ARG A 359 -8.09 16.65 3.39
CA ARG A 359 -7.81 17.65 2.34
C ARG A 359 -7.14 18.88 2.97
N LEU A 360 -6.13 19.38 2.27
CA LEU A 360 -5.42 20.61 2.60
C LEU A 360 -5.88 21.70 1.62
N SER A 361 -6.05 22.92 2.13
CA SER A 361 -6.23 24.11 1.32
C SER A 361 -4.92 24.88 1.19
N THR A 362 -4.83 25.80 0.23
CA THR A 362 -3.62 26.59 -0.01
C THR A 362 -3.29 27.49 1.17
N GLU A 363 -4.31 28.05 1.82
CA GLU A 363 -4.16 28.98 2.96
C GLU A 363 -3.57 28.27 4.18
N ALA A 364 -3.80 26.97 4.32
CA ALA A 364 -3.27 26.19 5.43
C ALA A 364 -1.75 26.01 5.36
N ILE A 365 -1.15 26.09 4.16
CA ILE A 365 0.27 25.75 3.92
C ILE A 365 1.18 26.47 4.92
N ALA A 366 1.01 27.79 5.08
CA ALA A 366 1.86 28.61 5.95
C ALA A 366 1.90 28.15 7.43
N THR A 367 0.83 27.51 7.91
CA THR A 367 0.68 27.09 9.32
C THR A 367 1.01 25.63 9.57
N LEU A 368 1.30 24.85 8.51
CA LEU A 368 1.63 23.43 8.66
C LEU A 368 2.99 23.24 9.36
N ASP A 369 3.04 22.29 10.30
CA ASP A 369 4.29 21.82 10.92
C ASP A 369 4.96 20.79 9.98
N VAL A 370 5.68 21.31 9.00
CA VAL A 370 6.37 20.54 7.94
C VAL A 370 7.76 21.12 7.69
N SER A 371 8.67 20.31 7.15
CA SER A 371 10.00 20.79 6.74
C SER A 371 9.88 21.83 5.61
N GLU A 372 10.90 22.68 5.48
CA GLU A 372 10.94 23.70 4.43
C GLU A 372 10.89 23.07 3.02
N HIS A 373 11.47 21.88 2.88
CA HIS A 373 11.38 21.11 1.63
C HIS A 373 9.93 20.76 1.25
N VAL A 374 9.15 20.24 2.21
CA VAL A 374 7.75 19.87 1.99
C VAL A 374 6.90 21.12 1.77
N ARG A 375 7.17 22.20 2.52
CA ARG A 375 6.51 23.51 2.32
C ARG A 375 6.75 24.03 0.91
N SER A 376 7.99 24.01 0.42
CA SER A 376 8.35 24.41 -0.94
C SER A 376 7.58 23.60 -1.99
N ILE A 377 7.46 22.26 -1.84
CA ILE A 377 6.66 21.42 -2.74
C ILE A 377 5.19 21.86 -2.76
N LEU A 378 4.60 22.10 -1.58
CA LEU A 378 3.19 22.52 -1.46
C LEU A 378 2.97 23.91 -2.09
N THR A 379 3.89 24.85 -1.86
CA THR A 379 3.84 26.18 -2.46
C THR A 379 3.94 26.11 -3.98
N THR A 380 4.87 25.31 -4.52
CA THR A 380 4.98 25.11 -5.98
C THR A 380 3.71 24.47 -6.57
N ILE A 381 3.05 23.55 -5.86
CA ILE A 381 1.75 23.02 -6.28
C ILE A 381 0.70 24.13 -6.35
N ALA A 382 0.64 25.01 -5.35
CA ALA A 382 -0.31 26.12 -5.32
C ALA A 382 -0.07 27.10 -6.48
N GLU A 383 1.20 27.48 -6.72
CA GLU A 383 1.58 28.36 -7.83
C GLU A 383 1.22 27.76 -9.19
N LEU A 384 1.48 26.46 -9.40
CA LEU A 384 1.08 25.76 -10.62
C LEU A 384 -0.44 25.70 -10.79
N ALA A 385 -1.19 25.53 -9.70
CA ALA A 385 -2.65 25.53 -9.74
C ALA A 385 -3.22 26.91 -10.14
N GLU A 386 -2.55 27.99 -9.77
CA GLU A 386 -2.98 29.35 -10.07
C GLU A 386 -2.57 29.80 -11.47
N ARG A 387 -1.36 29.46 -11.92
CA ARG A 387 -0.73 30.07 -13.11
C ARG A 387 -0.78 29.20 -14.37
N VAL A 388 -1.04 27.89 -14.25
CA VAL A 388 -1.06 26.97 -15.39
C VAL A 388 -2.46 26.39 -15.53
N GLU A 389 -3.25 26.94 -16.45
CA GLU A 389 -4.67 26.60 -16.65
C GLU A 389 -4.92 25.07 -16.80
N PRO A 390 -4.15 24.31 -17.61
CA PRO A 390 -4.31 22.85 -17.68
C PRO A 390 -4.05 22.11 -16.36
N MET A 391 -3.39 22.77 -15.40
CA MET A 391 -3.02 22.23 -14.10
C MET A 391 -3.82 22.84 -12.94
N ALA A 392 -4.84 23.67 -13.18
CA ALA A 392 -5.66 24.27 -12.12
C ALA A 392 -6.21 23.24 -11.11
N GLY A 393 -6.42 22.00 -11.56
CA GLY A 393 -6.86 20.90 -10.71
C GLY A 393 -5.84 20.33 -9.71
N ILE A 394 -4.54 20.69 -9.81
CA ILE A 394 -3.48 20.11 -8.96
C ILE A 394 -3.63 20.49 -7.48
N GLY A 395 -4.14 21.70 -7.19
CA GLY A 395 -4.39 22.16 -5.81
C GLY A 395 -5.32 21.24 -5.00
N ARG A 396 -6.24 20.51 -5.67
CA ARG A 396 -7.12 19.52 -5.01
C ARG A 396 -6.34 18.33 -4.41
N TRP A 397 -5.06 18.19 -4.75
CA TRP A 397 -4.17 17.09 -4.39
C TRP A 397 -2.99 17.54 -3.52
N LEU A 398 -3.07 18.71 -2.86
CA LEU A 398 -2.08 19.14 -1.86
C LEU A 398 -1.81 18.08 -0.79
N HIS A 399 -2.87 17.45 -0.29
CA HIS A 399 -2.82 16.35 0.70
C HIS A 399 -2.21 15.03 0.18
N THR A 400 -1.80 14.98 -1.09
CA THR A 400 -1.04 13.88 -1.71
C THR A 400 0.25 14.36 -2.37
N LEU A 401 0.70 15.59 -2.07
CA LEU A 401 1.84 16.24 -2.73
C LEU A 401 1.73 16.25 -4.26
N GLY A 402 0.51 16.42 -4.78
CA GLY A 402 0.24 16.44 -6.22
C GLY A 402 0.08 15.04 -6.85
N TYR A 403 0.32 13.94 -6.12
CA TYR A 403 0.09 12.61 -6.70
C TYR A 403 -1.41 12.31 -6.78
N ARG A 404 -1.94 12.16 -8.01
CA ARG A 404 -3.37 11.94 -8.28
C ARG A 404 -3.77 10.48 -8.57
N GLY A 405 -2.83 9.54 -8.43
CA GLY A 405 -3.07 8.13 -8.74
C GLY A 405 -3.45 7.28 -7.53
N HIS A 406 -3.85 6.03 -7.79
CA HIS A 406 -3.96 5.03 -6.74
C HIS A 406 -2.58 4.51 -6.33
N ILE A 407 -2.42 4.20 -5.04
CA ILE A 407 -1.15 3.65 -4.53
C ILE A 407 -0.94 2.21 -4.94
N THR A 408 -1.99 1.41 -5.07
CA THR A 408 -1.89 0.03 -5.52
C THR A 408 -2.81 -0.19 -6.71
N THR A 409 -2.27 -0.69 -7.82
CA THR A 409 -3.07 -1.07 -9.00
C THR A 409 -2.54 -2.36 -9.60
N LYS A 410 -3.40 -3.19 -10.18
CA LYS A 410 -3.00 -4.42 -10.90
C LYS A 410 -3.68 -4.51 -12.26
N SER A 411 -3.12 -5.31 -13.16
CA SER A 411 -3.86 -5.78 -14.33
C SER A 411 -4.98 -6.74 -13.91
N ARG A 412 -6.04 -6.82 -14.71
CA ARG A 412 -7.26 -7.62 -14.41
C ARG A 412 -6.90 -9.07 -14.05
N HIS A 413 -6.07 -9.72 -14.86
CA HIS A 413 -5.68 -11.13 -14.73
C HIS A 413 -4.42 -11.40 -13.89
N TYR A 414 -3.87 -10.39 -13.20
CA TYR A 414 -2.67 -10.61 -12.39
C TYR A 414 -2.92 -11.60 -11.24
N SER A 415 -3.99 -11.38 -10.48
CA SER A 415 -4.36 -12.12 -9.26
C SER A 415 -5.83 -11.93 -8.90
N THR A 416 -6.28 -12.53 -7.79
CA THR A 416 -7.56 -12.31 -7.09
C THR A 416 -7.83 -10.82 -6.79
N THR A 417 -9.00 -10.49 -6.27
CA THR A 417 -9.42 -9.10 -5.95
C THR A 417 -9.52 -8.86 -4.45
N MET A 418 -9.37 -7.60 -4.03
CA MET A 418 -9.61 -7.20 -2.64
C MET A 418 -11.07 -7.51 -2.22
N GLY A 419 -12.02 -7.41 -3.14
CA GLY A 419 -13.42 -7.77 -2.90
C GLY A 419 -13.58 -9.26 -2.59
N ALA A 420 -12.96 -10.13 -3.39
CA ALA A 420 -13.00 -11.58 -3.16
C ALA A 420 -12.35 -11.97 -1.82
N LEU A 421 -11.20 -11.36 -1.47
CA LEU A 421 -10.55 -11.59 -0.17
C LEU A 421 -11.42 -11.15 1.02
N ARG A 422 -12.13 -10.02 0.89
CA ARG A 422 -13.06 -9.53 1.90
C ARG A 422 -14.28 -10.46 2.03
N ALA A 423 -14.85 -10.90 0.92
CA ALA A 423 -15.98 -11.84 0.90
C ALA A 423 -15.60 -13.18 1.56
N ALA A 424 -14.46 -13.76 1.18
CA ALA A 424 -13.96 -15.00 1.78
C ALA A 424 -13.79 -14.88 3.30
N ARG A 425 -13.26 -13.75 3.77
CA ARG A 425 -13.14 -13.48 5.22
C ARG A 425 -14.49 -13.29 5.90
N ALA A 426 -15.43 -12.60 5.27
CA ALA A 426 -16.78 -12.42 5.81
C ALA A 426 -17.46 -13.78 5.98
N THR A 427 -17.45 -14.63 4.95
CA THR A 427 -17.99 -15.99 5.02
C THR A 427 -17.33 -16.82 6.12
N TRP A 428 -16.00 -16.78 6.24
CA TRP A 428 -15.29 -17.49 7.32
C TRP A 428 -15.68 -16.99 8.70
N THR A 429 -15.83 -15.67 8.86
CA THR A 429 -16.23 -15.04 10.15
C THR A 429 -17.65 -15.43 10.53
N SER A 430 -18.60 -15.39 9.59
CA SER A 430 -19.98 -15.83 9.82
C SER A 430 -20.06 -17.30 10.22
N LYS A 431 -19.33 -18.19 9.51
CA LYS A 431 -19.29 -19.63 9.85
C LYS A 431 -18.70 -19.88 11.24
N LYS A 432 -17.65 -19.15 11.63
CA LYS A 432 -17.05 -19.27 12.95
C LYS A 432 -18.00 -18.81 14.06
N ASN A 433 -18.72 -17.71 13.83
CA ASN A 433 -19.67 -17.16 14.78
C ASN A 433 -21.00 -17.95 14.86
N ALA A 434 -21.32 -18.74 13.83
CA ALA A 434 -22.46 -19.66 13.85
C ALA A 434 -22.18 -20.94 14.67
N LYS A 435 -20.91 -21.25 14.97
CA LYS A 435 -20.52 -22.37 15.84
C LYS A 435 -20.38 -21.90 17.30
N PRO A 436 -21.49 -21.62 18.00
CA PRO A 436 -21.63 -22.17 19.37
C PRO A 436 -23.09 -22.36 19.84
N ILE A 437 -23.74 -23.52 19.58
CA ILE A 437 -24.82 -24.14 20.42
C ILE A 437 -24.88 -25.68 20.24
N GLU A 438 -23.77 -26.42 20.17
CA GLU A 438 -23.83 -27.90 20.11
C GLU A 438 -23.16 -28.62 21.29
N HIS A 439 -22.37 -27.94 22.12
CA HIS A 439 -21.72 -28.57 23.29
C HIS A 439 -21.92 -27.75 24.55
N GLN A 440 -23.13 -27.85 25.14
CA GLN A 440 -23.38 -27.68 26.58
C GLN A 440 -24.83 -28.11 26.90
N VAL A 441 -25.15 -29.40 26.69
CA VAL A 441 -26.27 -30.03 27.41
C VAL A 441 -25.69 -30.55 28.73
N HIS A 442 -25.54 -29.65 29.70
CA HIS A 442 -25.48 -30.06 31.10
C HIS A 442 -26.91 -30.04 31.63
N THR A 443 -27.47 -31.23 31.70
CA THR A 443 -28.75 -31.58 32.31
C THR A 443 -28.80 -31.09 33.76
N TRP A 444 -29.67 -30.12 34.06
CA TRP A 444 -30.23 -29.94 35.41
C TRP A 444 -31.74 -29.75 35.27
N PRO A 445 -32.57 -30.57 35.94
CA PRO A 445 -34.01 -30.51 35.83
C PRO A 445 -34.56 -29.53 36.86
N ILE A 446 -35.38 -28.56 36.43
CA ILE A 446 -36.54 -28.06 37.19
C ILE A 446 -37.51 -27.50 36.14
N GLY A 447 -38.70 -28.10 36.11
CA GLY A 447 -39.74 -27.81 35.13
C GLY A 447 -40.38 -26.45 35.30
N ARG A 448 -40.76 -25.88 34.16
CA ARG A 448 -42.05 -25.22 33.93
C ARG A 448 -42.22 -25.05 32.43
N ASP A 449 -43.26 -25.69 31.93
CA ASP A 449 -43.70 -25.62 30.54
C ASP A 449 -44.05 -24.17 30.19
N VAL A 450 -43.23 -23.58 29.32
CA VAL A 450 -43.60 -22.40 28.53
C VAL A 450 -43.41 -22.81 27.07
N PRO A 451 -44.43 -22.69 26.22
CA PRO A 451 -44.28 -23.07 24.83
C PRO A 451 -43.27 -22.12 24.15
N THR A 452 -42.10 -22.65 23.85
CA THR A 452 -41.09 -22.02 23.01
C THR A 452 -41.65 -21.94 21.59
N THR A 453 -42.23 -20.80 21.23
CA THR A 453 -42.45 -20.48 19.81
C THR A 453 -41.14 -19.95 19.24
N GLU A 454 -40.32 -20.88 18.78
CA GLU A 454 -39.17 -20.62 17.93
C GLU A 454 -39.65 -20.04 16.59
N ALA A 455 -39.39 -18.76 16.41
CA ALA A 455 -38.96 -18.24 15.12
C ALA A 455 -38.11 -17.02 15.43
N GLN A 456 -36.82 -17.25 15.65
CA GLN A 456 -35.82 -16.21 15.47
C GLN A 456 -35.80 -15.93 13.96
N ALA A 457 -36.81 -15.18 13.50
CA ALA A 457 -36.86 -14.62 12.18
C ALA A 457 -35.52 -13.91 11.99
N SER A 458 -34.71 -14.45 11.09
CA SER A 458 -33.64 -13.69 10.48
C SER A 458 -34.28 -12.44 9.94
N LEU A 459 -34.17 -11.34 10.69
CA LEU A 459 -34.52 -10.01 10.19
C LEU A 459 -33.77 -9.89 8.87
N ASP A 460 -34.50 -9.81 7.77
CA ASP A 460 -33.92 -9.56 6.46
C ASP A 460 -33.10 -8.28 6.62
N ALA A 461 -31.77 -8.42 6.56
CA ALA A 461 -30.86 -7.30 6.69
C ALA A 461 -31.11 -6.24 5.59
N ASP A 462 -31.82 -6.63 4.53
CA ASP A 462 -32.26 -5.82 3.41
C ASP A 462 -33.46 -4.91 3.74
N GLU A 463 -34.15 -5.10 4.87
CA GLU A 463 -35.29 -4.26 5.27
C GLU A 463 -34.90 -3.07 6.18
N VAL A 464 -33.63 -2.99 6.60
CA VAL A 464 -33.14 -1.93 7.51
C VAL A 464 -32.43 -0.83 6.72
N LEU A 465 -33.05 0.36 6.66
CA LEU A 465 -32.41 1.55 6.10
C LEU A 465 -31.33 2.09 7.05
N TRP A 466 -30.07 1.79 6.77
CA TRP A 466 -28.92 2.28 7.52
C TRP A 466 -28.57 3.73 7.16
N LYS A 467 -28.50 4.60 8.17
CA LYS A 467 -28.04 5.99 8.05
C LYS A 467 -26.68 6.14 8.71
N PHE A 468 -25.80 6.91 8.06
CA PHE A 468 -24.54 7.32 8.68
C PHE A 468 -24.82 8.15 9.94
N ASN A 469 -24.17 7.80 11.05
CA ASN A 469 -24.24 8.58 12.29
C ASN A 469 -22.97 9.43 12.44
N HIS A 470 -21.82 8.78 12.68
CA HIS A 470 -20.53 9.46 12.75
C HIS A 470 -19.38 8.47 12.52
N ALA A 471 -18.18 9.02 12.34
CA ALA A 471 -16.94 8.28 12.24
C ALA A 471 -16.05 8.54 13.46
N GLY A 472 -15.42 7.49 13.99
CA GLY A 472 -14.54 7.58 15.14
C GLY A 472 -15.18 7.19 16.46
N HIS A 473 -14.35 7.30 17.49
CA HIS A 473 -14.74 7.14 18.89
C HIS A 473 -15.12 8.50 19.47
N THR A 474 -15.88 8.51 20.57
CA THR A 474 -16.43 9.76 21.12
C THR A 474 -15.40 10.62 21.85
N SER A 475 -14.24 10.06 22.20
CA SER A 475 -13.16 10.77 22.88
C SER A 475 -11.78 10.35 22.39
N ALA A 476 -10.78 11.21 22.63
CA ALA A 476 -9.38 10.89 22.36
C ALA A 476 -8.90 9.73 23.26
N GLY A 477 -9.41 9.64 24.50
CA GLY A 477 -9.13 8.52 25.41
C GLY A 477 -9.61 7.17 24.87
N GLU A 478 -10.87 7.08 24.41
CA GLU A 478 -11.37 5.87 23.74
C GLU A 478 -10.55 5.50 22.51
N ARG A 479 -10.28 6.49 21.66
CA ARG A 479 -9.46 6.26 20.46
C ARG A 479 -8.09 5.69 20.84
N THR A 480 -7.45 6.22 21.88
CA THR A 480 -6.12 5.78 22.35
C THR A 480 -6.16 4.36 22.92
N LEU A 481 -7.19 4.02 23.71
CA LEU A 481 -7.40 2.64 24.20
C LEU A 481 -7.50 1.66 23.02
N VAL A 482 -8.37 1.97 22.04
CA VAL A 482 -8.58 1.10 20.88
C VAL A 482 -7.36 1.04 19.96
N TYR A 483 -6.65 2.15 19.79
CA TYR A 483 -5.40 2.21 19.03
C TYR A 483 -4.32 1.32 19.67
N SER A 484 -4.17 1.40 20.99
CA SER A 484 -3.22 0.58 21.76
C SER A 484 -3.56 -0.90 21.66
N ALA A 485 -4.84 -1.26 21.80
CA ALA A 485 -5.32 -2.63 21.64
C ALA A 485 -5.05 -3.20 20.23
N ALA A 486 -5.21 -2.36 19.21
CA ALA A 486 -4.88 -2.74 17.84
C ALA A 486 -3.37 -3.02 17.66
N LEU A 487 -2.50 -2.18 18.22
CA LEU A 487 -1.05 -2.39 18.18
C LEU A 487 -0.65 -3.67 18.92
N GLN A 488 -1.20 -3.90 20.11
CA GLN A 488 -0.96 -5.12 20.90
C GLN A 488 -1.37 -6.36 20.11
N ARG A 489 -2.59 -6.41 19.55
CA ARG A 489 -3.06 -7.53 18.72
C ARG A 489 -2.15 -7.80 17.52
N ILE A 490 -1.66 -6.74 16.86
CA ILE A 490 -0.71 -6.88 15.75
C ILE A 490 0.62 -7.46 16.25
N HIS A 491 1.12 -6.96 17.37
CA HIS A 491 2.38 -7.40 17.97
C HIS A 491 2.32 -8.86 18.42
N THR A 492 1.31 -9.26 19.20
CA THR A 492 1.10 -10.64 19.65
C THR A 492 1.04 -11.62 18.47
N ARG A 493 0.33 -11.25 17.39
CA ARG A 493 0.28 -12.07 16.18
C ARG A 493 1.64 -12.19 15.50
N ARG A 494 2.43 -11.11 15.47
CA ARG A 494 3.79 -11.14 14.89
C ARG A 494 4.71 -12.04 15.70
N ILE A 495 4.66 -11.98 17.04
CA ILE A 495 5.39 -12.90 17.91
C ILE A 495 5.03 -14.34 17.56
N GLY A 496 3.73 -14.68 17.55
CA GLY A 496 3.30 -16.04 17.21
C GLY A 496 3.78 -16.52 15.83
N LEU A 497 3.85 -15.62 14.83
CA LEU A 497 4.39 -15.95 13.52
C LEU A 497 5.92 -16.14 13.52
N VAL A 498 6.65 -15.39 14.33
CA VAL A 498 8.11 -15.52 14.47
C VAL A 498 8.44 -16.83 15.18
N GLU A 499 7.76 -17.12 16.29
CA GLU A 499 7.98 -18.36 17.05
C GLU A 499 7.59 -19.61 16.24
N ALA A 500 6.46 -19.58 15.52
CA ALA A 500 6.08 -20.69 14.64
C ALA A 500 7.13 -20.94 13.54
N ARG A 501 7.78 -19.89 13.02
CA ARG A 501 8.87 -20.05 12.04
C ARG A 501 10.15 -20.58 12.66
N ARG A 502 10.48 -20.13 13.88
CA ARG A 502 11.60 -20.68 14.64
C ARG A 502 11.39 -22.18 14.87
N GLN A 503 10.21 -22.59 15.34
CA GLN A 503 9.88 -24.00 15.54
C GLN A 503 10.03 -24.83 14.25
N VAL A 504 9.55 -24.34 13.10
CA VAL A 504 9.71 -25.05 11.82
C VAL A 504 11.18 -25.18 11.42
N ARG A 505 12.01 -24.14 11.63
CA ARG A 505 13.46 -24.20 11.40
C ARG A 505 14.13 -25.23 12.31
N ASP A 506 13.82 -25.20 13.60
CA ASP A 506 14.38 -26.12 14.59
C ASP A 506 13.99 -27.59 14.31
N GLN A 507 12.79 -27.83 13.76
CA GLN A 507 12.29 -29.17 13.40
C GLN A 507 12.88 -29.73 12.09
N HIS A 508 13.22 -28.87 11.12
CA HIS A 508 13.69 -29.31 9.79
C HIS A 508 15.21 -29.22 9.63
N GLY A 509 15.94 -28.76 10.66
CA GLY A 509 17.38 -28.50 10.61
C GLY A 509 17.71 -27.26 9.79
N ASP A 510 18.73 -26.50 10.20
CA ASP A 510 19.19 -25.33 9.45
C ASP A 510 19.81 -25.77 8.11
N PRO A 511 19.32 -25.28 6.95
CA PRO A 511 20.21 -25.12 5.81
C PRO A 511 21.19 -23.98 6.16
N PRO A 512 22.50 -24.12 5.89
CA PRO A 512 23.48 -23.13 6.31
C PRO A 512 23.22 -21.78 5.62
N GLY A 513 22.93 -20.73 6.41
CA GLY A 513 23.06 -19.33 5.96
C GLY A 513 21.81 -18.43 5.91
N GLY A 514 20.68 -18.79 6.53
CA GLY A 514 19.46 -17.97 6.47
C GLY A 514 19.34 -16.88 7.55
N HIS A 515 20.01 -15.73 7.42
CA HIS A 515 19.75 -14.58 8.29
C HIS A 515 18.39 -13.90 8.02
N ASP A 516 17.78 -13.39 9.09
CA ASP A 516 16.45 -12.78 9.18
C ASP A 516 16.25 -11.55 8.27
N GLY A 517 15.12 -11.50 7.57
CA GLY A 517 14.67 -10.36 6.74
C GLY A 517 13.16 -10.22 6.70
#